data_AF-A0A1C5XWU9-F1
#
_entry.id   AF-A0A1C5XWU9-F1
#
_cell.length_a   1.000
_cell.length_b   1.000
_cell.length_c   1.000
_cell.angle_alpha   90.00
_cell.angle_beta   90.00
_cell.angle_gamma   90.00
#
_symmetry.space_group_name_H-M   'P 1'
#
loop_
_entity.id
_entity.type
_entity.pdbx_description
1 polymer ?
#
loop_
_entity_poly.entity_id
_entity_poly.type
_entity_poly.pdbx_seq_one_letter_code
_entity_poly.pdbx_strand_id
1 'polypeptide(L)'
;MKGRKRKNLRYPYISVLLLLGALFFSSIPAEASSGGFLEGYETEEGQIKLFCDIPENGEAAAEETQFAVTLSSQELPALGITTAGEEHTPMTFYCLVDVSGSMGQEQMDQAKAVLTAISQGMNENDNMVISSLGNQLSDSGFLSDKNAINAEIQNLQIGNEDTNLYAGIVKSIDILKTDIRVNPKKCLLILSDGQDDQKSGITQSEAEQAVLDSSIPIYTVATLPSDPSGGQLEFAKLLGSFARISVGGIHYAPVVDGTDASSVGQAILQKERNCVVLTLDTSQVDAEGKDILLLRVIYTAKDQTVLEDTMEIFSEDLKIAEAPDTEEGAEPGSEPESEPEEPEPEPAREPEPEPESEPDHRLWIAIGVLAVLVIIAGILAVFFAKKKKGEKLSAEESGAGDFGVEDYEEKKADEIEPSKEDGQAEQKENRRIVYEVRFTAIGYENICRTLQMEEGRVMTLGRDKRSELILNPEDKRLSGVHCKVCCEKNQFNIQDMDSRNGTFVNGVPIRNLGMTAVENGHTARMGSYEYRITIMRKEE
;
A
#
# COMPACT_ATOMS: atom_id res chain seq x y z
N MET A 1 63.33 52.47 12.94
CA MET A 1 64.57 51.82 13.45
C MET A 1 64.61 51.91 14.97
N LYS A 2 64.58 50.75 15.65
CA LYS A 2 64.84 50.42 17.09
C LYS A 2 63.90 49.24 17.39
N GLY A 3 64.30 47.99 17.61
CA GLY A 3 65.58 47.42 17.96
C GLY A 3 65.65 47.10 19.46
N ARG A 4 65.26 45.88 19.86
CA ARG A 4 65.89 45.03 20.90
C ARG A 4 65.13 43.70 21.02
N LYS A 5 65.70 42.61 20.49
CA LYS A 5 66.54 41.58 21.16
C LYS A 5 65.69 40.63 22.04
N ARG A 6 65.37 39.40 21.61
CA ARG A 6 66.15 38.16 21.38
C ARG A 6 66.17 37.23 22.61
N LYS A 7 66.00 35.92 22.32
CA LYS A 7 66.47 34.70 23.01
C LYS A 7 65.45 34.05 23.96
N ASN A 8 65.20 32.73 23.94
CA ASN A 8 66.04 31.54 23.64
C ASN A 8 65.25 30.49 22.81
N LEU A 9 65.82 29.79 21.79
CA LEU A 9 66.81 28.69 21.81
C LEU A 9 66.20 27.40 22.43
N ARG A 10 66.01 26.26 21.76
CA ARG A 10 66.96 25.43 20.96
C ARG A 10 66.25 24.44 20.00
N TYR A 11 66.95 24.17 18.90
CA TYR A 11 66.85 23.12 17.84
C TYR A 11 67.19 21.68 18.37
N PRO A 12 67.32 20.61 17.54
CA PRO A 12 66.47 20.03 16.46
C PRO A 12 66.43 18.47 16.46
N TYR A 13 65.80 17.88 15.42
CA TYR A 13 66.10 16.60 14.71
C TYR A 13 64.96 15.56 14.60
N ILE A 14 64.59 15.29 13.34
CA ILE A 14 64.49 13.97 12.67
C ILE A 14 63.28 13.07 12.99
N SER A 15 62.38 13.06 12.00
CA SER A 15 61.75 11.90 11.34
C SER A 15 60.60 11.12 12.00
N VAL A 16 59.72 10.66 11.09
CA VAL A 16 58.78 9.52 11.10
C VAL A 16 57.28 9.88 11.27
N LEU A 17 56.47 9.29 10.37
CA LEU A 17 54.99 9.32 10.17
C LEU A 17 54.43 10.60 9.49
N LEU A 18 53.87 10.64 8.28
CA LEU A 18 53.33 9.66 7.32
C LEU A 18 52.33 8.65 7.89
N LEU A 19 51.21 9.15 8.43
CA LEU A 19 49.88 8.52 8.47
C LEU A 19 48.92 9.46 9.21
N LEU A 20 47.64 9.47 8.79
CA LEU A 20 46.51 10.27 9.33
C LEU A 20 46.33 11.69 8.76
N GLY A 21 46.19 11.77 7.44
CA GLY A 21 45.70 12.95 6.74
C GLY A 21 44.56 12.63 5.77
N ALA A 22 43.63 11.74 6.13
CA ALA A 22 42.43 11.43 5.36
C ALA A 22 41.45 10.58 6.18
N LEU A 23 40.83 11.13 7.22
CA LEU A 23 39.69 10.47 7.91
C LEU A 23 38.88 11.54 8.68
N PHE A 24 38.38 12.52 7.93
CA PHE A 24 37.20 13.31 8.32
C PHE A 24 36.50 13.72 7.02
N PHE A 25 36.01 12.72 6.28
CA PHE A 25 34.88 12.97 5.41
C PHE A 25 33.70 13.20 6.35
N SER A 26 33.36 14.47 6.53
CA SER A 26 32.05 14.86 7.01
C SER A 26 31.02 14.28 6.05
N SER A 27 30.37 13.17 6.45
CA SER A 27 29.17 12.68 5.80
C SER A 27 28.11 13.76 5.97
N ILE A 28 27.97 14.61 4.97
CA ILE A 28 26.76 15.40 4.78
C ILE A 28 25.69 14.35 4.48
N PRO A 29 24.60 14.24 5.26
CA PRO A 29 23.50 13.39 4.86
C PRO A 29 22.97 13.98 3.55
N ALA A 30 23.12 13.23 2.45
CA ALA A 30 22.35 13.51 1.25
C ALA A 30 20.88 13.47 1.68
N GLU A 31 20.14 14.56 1.45
CA GLU A 31 18.70 14.55 1.63
C GLU A 31 18.13 13.48 0.69
N ALA A 32 17.69 12.36 1.26
CA ALA A 32 17.00 11.33 0.52
C ALA A 32 15.67 11.92 0.03
N SER A 33 15.42 11.88 -1.29
CA SER A 33 14.10 12.22 -1.80
C SER A 33 13.17 11.04 -1.57
N SER A 34 12.04 11.28 -0.91
CA SER A 34 11.04 10.26 -0.54
C SER A 34 10.16 9.82 -1.72
N GLY A 35 10.75 9.58 -2.90
CA GLY A 35 10.03 9.04 -4.06
C GLY A 35 10.01 7.52 -4.01
N GLY A 36 8.81 6.94 -4.10
CA GLY A 36 8.66 5.49 -4.21
C GLY A 36 9.23 4.99 -5.53
N PHE A 37 10.02 3.92 -5.48
CA PHE A 37 10.61 3.24 -6.64
C PHE A 37 10.42 1.71 -6.57
N LEU A 38 9.86 1.17 -5.49
CA LEU A 38 9.57 -0.26 -5.37
C LEU A 38 8.18 -0.57 -5.94
N GLU A 39 8.13 -1.39 -6.99
CA GLU A 39 6.89 -1.79 -7.65
C GLU A 39 6.33 -3.13 -7.13
N GLY A 40 7.20 -3.95 -6.53
CA GLY A 40 6.81 -5.24 -5.97
C GLY A 40 7.98 -6.19 -5.81
N TYR A 41 7.66 -7.45 -5.52
CA TYR A 41 8.65 -8.51 -5.35
C TYR A 41 8.14 -9.86 -5.83
N GLU A 42 9.08 -10.76 -6.08
CA GLU A 42 8.85 -12.19 -6.32
C GLU A 42 9.79 -13.01 -5.43
N THR A 43 9.28 -14.12 -4.87
CA THR A 43 10.03 -14.97 -3.95
C THR A 43 10.33 -16.35 -4.55
N GLU A 44 11.60 -16.71 -4.53
CA GLU A 44 12.14 -18.01 -4.90
C GLU A 44 12.77 -18.66 -3.65
N GLU A 45 13.19 -19.92 -3.76
CA GLU A 45 13.78 -20.63 -2.62
C GLU A 45 15.09 -19.96 -2.18
N GLY A 46 15.12 -19.42 -0.96
CA GLY A 46 16.25 -18.69 -0.41
C GLY A 46 16.56 -17.34 -1.06
N GLN A 47 15.70 -16.82 -1.94
CA GLN A 47 15.93 -15.55 -2.64
C GLN A 47 14.67 -14.71 -2.77
N ILE A 48 14.83 -13.39 -2.81
CA ILE A 48 13.79 -12.44 -3.16
C ILE A 48 14.27 -11.55 -4.31
N LYS A 49 13.44 -11.38 -5.33
CA LYS A 49 13.64 -10.46 -6.44
C LYS A 49 12.78 -9.22 -6.22
N LEU A 50 13.38 -8.04 -6.27
CA LEU A 50 12.68 -6.76 -6.14
C LEU A 50 12.59 -6.08 -7.51
N PHE A 51 11.41 -5.53 -7.81
CA PHE A 51 11.19 -4.70 -9.01
C PHE A 51 11.36 -3.24 -8.64
N CYS A 52 12.37 -2.60 -9.23
CA CYS A 52 12.80 -1.25 -8.90
C CYS A 52 12.70 -0.32 -10.12
N ASP A 53 11.84 0.71 -10.02
CA ASP A 53 11.73 1.80 -10.97
C ASP A 53 12.77 2.89 -10.71
N ILE A 54 13.97 2.73 -11.25
CA ILE A 54 15.04 3.68 -11.01
C ILE A 54 15.02 4.75 -12.10
N PRO A 55 15.00 6.05 -11.75
CA PRO A 55 15.12 7.12 -12.73
C PRO A 55 16.47 7.02 -13.45
N GLU A 56 16.45 6.81 -14.77
CA GLU A 56 17.68 6.78 -15.57
C GLU A 56 18.29 8.20 -15.66
N ASN A 57 19.26 8.52 -14.80
CA ASN A 57 20.09 9.74 -14.95
C ASN A 57 21.28 9.51 -15.92
N GLY A 58 21.02 8.87 -17.06
CA GLY A 58 21.94 8.69 -18.18
C GLY A 58 22.60 7.31 -18.26
N GLU A 59 22.34 6.62 -19.39
CA GLU A 59 22.98 5.48 -20.10
C GLU A 59 23.74 4.36 -19.36
N ALA A 60 24.05 4.46 -18.08
CA ALA A 60 24.74 3.40 -17.34
C ALA A 60 23.72 2.59 -16.51
N ALA A 61 23.72 1.27 -16.72
CA ALA A 61 22.98 0.33 -15.89
C ALA A 61 23.34 0.52 -14.41
N ALA A 62 22.34 0.36 -13.53
CA ALA A 62 22.56 0.35 -12.10
C ALA A 62 23.48 -0.82 -11.70
N GLU A 63 24.31 -0.61 -10.69
CA GLU A 63 25.25 -1.58 -10.15
C GLU A 63 24.82 -2.02 -8.75
N GLU A 64 25.09 -3.27 -8.37
CA GLU A 64 24.72 -3.83 -7.05
C GLU A 64 25.21 -2.97 -5.88
N THR A 65 26.42 -2.41 -6.00
CA THR A 65 27.03 -1.56 -4.96
C THR A 65 26.27 -0.25 -4.69
N GLN A 66 25.33 0.11 -5.56
CA GLN A 66 24.48 1.28 -5.38
C GLN A 66 23.29 1.00 -4.45
N PHE A 67 23.05 -0.25 -4.08
CA PHE A 67 21.94 -0.66 -3.24
C PHE A 67 22.42 -1.03 -1.84
N ALA A 68 21.73 -0.50 -0.84
CA ALA A 68 21.78 -1.02 0.52
C ALA A 68 20.38 -1.48 0.90
N VAL A 69 20.22 -2.78 1.19
CA VAL A 69 18.93 -3.37 1.48
C VAL A 69 18.92 -3.96 2.88
N THR A 70 17.88 -3.66 3.63
CA THR A 70 17.65 -4.21 4.96
C THR A 70 16.24 -4.77 5.07
N LEU A 71 16.09 -5.91 5.74
CA LEU A 71 14.81 -6.53 6.05
C LEU A 71 14.72 -6.70 7.58
N SER A 72 13.80 -5.97 8.22
CA SER A 72 13.65 -5.95 9.69
C SER A 72 14.98 -5.75 10.44
N SER A 73 15.83 -4.84 9.94
CA SER A 73 17.17 -4.49 10.44
C SER A 73 18.31 -5.46 10.11
N GLN A 74 18.05 -6.56 9.38
CA GLN A 74 19.09 -7.43 8.85
C GLN A 74 19.49 -6.98 7.44
N GLU A 75 20.78 -6.81 7.17
CA GLU A 75 21.26 -6.52 5.81
C GLU A 75 21.06 -7.73 4.90
N LEU A 76 20.52 -7.49 3.71
CA LEU A 76 20.37 -8.49 2.66
C LEU A 76 21.46 -8.28 1.60
N PRO A 77 22.37 -9.24 1.39
CA PRO A 77 23.34 -9.19 0.30
C PRO A 77 22.64 -9.21 -1.06
N ALA A 78 23.06 -8.33 -1.97
CA ALA A 78 22.70 -8.42 -3.38
C ALA A 78 23.44 -9.59 -4.03
N LEU A 79 22.69 -10.45 -4.71
CA LEU A 79 23.20 -11.59 -5.46
C LEU A 79 23.39 -11.28 -6.95
N GLY A 80 22.64 -10.31 -7.46
CA GLY A 80 22.66 -9.94 -8.87
C GLY A 80 21.73 -8.78 -9.19
N ILE A 81 22.08 -8.04 -10.24
CA ILE A 81 21.23 -7.03 -10.86
C ILE A 81 21.04 -7.32 -12.34
N THR A 82 19.79 -7.30 -12.79
CA THR A 82 19.37 -7.50 -14.17
C THR A 82 18.22 -6.56 -14.50
N THR A 83 17.60 -6.73 -15.66
CA THR A 83 16.35 -6.06 -16.04
C THR A 83 15.23 -7.07 -16.27
N ALA A 84 13.98 -6.64 -16.11
CA ALA A 84 12.82 -7.49 -16.35
C ALA A 84 12.77 -8.00 -17.81
N GLY A 85 13.30 -7.23 -18.75
CA GLY A 85 13.46 -7.64 -20.15
C GLY A 85 14.50 -8.74 -20.36
N GLU A 86 15.65 -8.68 -19.69
CA GLU A 86 16.71 -9.69 -19.79
C GLU A 86 16.30 -11.02 -19.15
N GLU A 87 15.65 -10.97 -17.98
CA GLU A 87 15.13 -12.16 -17.30
C GLU A 87 13.85 -12.72 -17.92
N HIS A 88 13.26 -12.02 -18.89
CA HIS A 88 11.96 -12.36 -19.46
C HIS A 88 10.89 -12.52 -18.37
N THR A 89 10.93 -11.66 -17.35
CA THR A 89 10.00 -11.67 -16.21
C THR A 89 8.57 -11.59 -16.74
N PRO A 90 7.67 -12.53 -16.38
CA PRO A 90 6.27 -12.48 -16.77
C PRO A 90 5.57 -11.21 -16.28
N MET A 91 4.85 -10.53 -17.17
CA MET A 91 4.15 -9.27 -16.86
C MET A 91 2.64 -9.38 -17.02
N THR A 92 1.90 -8.66 -16.18
CA THR A 92 0.45 -8.45 -16.34
C THR A 92 0.16 -7.01 -16.75
N PHE A 93 -0.48 -6.83 -17.90
CA PHE A 93 -0.97 -5.55 -18.39
C PHE A 93 -2.48 -5.46 -18.17
N TYR A 94 -2.94 -4.65 -17.21
CA TYR A 94 -4.37 -4.37 -17.09
C TYR A 94 -4.69 -3.08 -17.82
N CYS A 95 -5.45 -3.16 -18.90
CA CYS A 95 -5.76 -2.04 -19.79
C CYS A 95 -7.20 -1.60 -19.59
N LEU A 96 -7.39 -0.47 -18.92
CA LEU A 96 -8.66 0.21 -18.77
C LEU A 96 -8.89 1.12 -19.99
N VAL A 97 -9.87 0.79 -20.82
CA VAL A 97 -10.14 1.45 -22.10
C VAL A 97 -11.48 2.15 -22.06
N ASP A 98 -11.46 3.47 -22.17
CA ASP A 98 -12.67 4.28 -22.22
C ASP A 98 -13.47 4.00 -23.49
N VAL A 99 -14.73 3.61 -23.27
CA VAL A 99 -15.72 3.36 -24.33
C VAL A 99 -16.95 4.24 -24.14
N SER A 100 -16.86 5.32 -23.38
CA SER A 100 -17.98 6.21 -23.07
C SER A 100 -18.50 7.01 -24.27
N GLY A 101 -19.63 7.69 -24.07
CA GLY A 101 -20.25 8.53 -25.09
C GLY A 101 -19.46 9.80 -25.47
N SER A 102 -18.45 10.21 -24.70
CA SER A 102 -17.57 11.34 -25.06
C SER A 102 -16.48 10.94 -26.08
N MET A 103 -16.24 9.64 -26.24
CA MET A 103 -15.22 9.09 -27.11
C MET A 103 -15.62 9.17 -28.59
N GLY A 104 -14.68 9.58 -29.43
CA GLY A 104 -14.80 9.57 -30.90
C GLY A 104 -13.93 8.50 -31.55
N GLN A 105 -14.09 8.33 -32.86
CA GLN A 105 -13.33 7.30 -33.61
C GLN A 105 -11.82 7.55 -33.55
N GLU A 106 -11.37 8.81 -33.61
CA GLU A 106 -9.93 9.14 -33.51
C GLU A 106 -9.34 8.72 -32.15
N GLN A 107 -10.08 8.92 -31.06
CA GLN A 107 -9.66 8.51 -29.72
C GLN A 107 -9.63 6.98 -29.59
N MET A 108 -10.66 6.31 -30.10
CA MET A 108 -10.74 4.84 -30.11
C MET A 108 -9.60 4.23 -30.94
N ASP A 109 -9.26 4.83 -32.10
CA ASP A 109 -8.17 4.37 -32.94
C ASP A 109 -6.80 4.52 -32.23
N GLN A 110 -6.59 5.60 -31.47
CA GLN A 110 -5.40 5.77 -30.63
C GLN A 110 -5.33 4.69 -29.55
N ALA A 111 -6.44 4.41 -28.84
CA ALA A 111 -6.48 3.37 -27.82
C ALA A 111 -6.11 2.00 -28.43
N LYS A 112 -6.72 1.63 -29.55
CA LYS A 112 -6.44 0.37 -30.26
C LYS A 112 -4.98 0.29 -30.74
N ALA A 113 -4.39 1.39 -31.22
CA ALA A 113 -3.00 1.43 -31.65
C ALA A 113 -2.03 1.16 -30.49
N VAL A 114 -2.24 1.77 -29.32
CA VAL A 114 -1.44 1.52 -28.11
C VAL A 114 -1.54 0.04 -27.71
N LEU A 115 -2.77 -0.48 -27.58
CA LEU A 115 -3.00 -1.88 -27.16
C LEU A 115 -2.38 -2.88 -28.14
N THR A 116 -2.48 -2.59 -29.44
CA THR A 116 -1.89 -3.44 -30.49
C THR A 116 -0.37 -3.46 -30.40
N ALA A 117 0.26 -2.30 -30.18
CA ALA A 117 1.71 -2.21 -30.02
C ALA A 117 2.20 -2.99 -28.80
N ILE A 118 1.48 -2.92 -27.67
CA ILE A 118 1.80 -3.68 -26.47
C ILE A 118 1.64 -5.19 -26.74
N SER A 119 0.49 -5.60 -27.29
CA SER A 119 0.20 -7.01 -27.60
C SER A 119 1.25 -7.65 -28.51
N GLN A 120 1.75 -6.90 -29.50
CA GLN A 120 2.80 -7.39 -30.40
C GLN A 120 4.12 -7.65 -29.66
N GLY A 121 4.45 -6.81 -28.69
CA GLY A 121 5.68 -6.92 -27.91
C GLY A 121 5.63 -7.86 -26.71
N MET A 122 4.45 -8.36 -26.29
CA MET A 122 4.32 -9.32 -25.18
C MET A 122 5.12 -10.61 -25.40
N ASN A 123 5.70 -11.10 -24.32
CA ASN A 123 6.37 -12.40 -24.18
C ASN A 123 5.34 -13.53 -24.00
N GLU A 124 5.78 -14.80 -24.03
CA GLU A 124 4.89 -15.97 -23.96
C GLU A 124 4.15 -16.13 -22.62
N ASN A 125 4.77 -15.69 -21.52
CA ASN A 125 4.20 -15.80 -20.16
C ASN A 125 3.48 -14.53 -19.70
N ASP A 126 3.41 -13.50 -20.56
CA ASP A 126 2.69 -12.28 -20.25
C ASP A 126 1.19 -12.53 -20.39
N ASN A 127 0.40 -11.72 -19.67
CA ASN A 127 -1.03 -11.67 -19.87
C ASN A 127 -1.53 -10.22 -19.92
N MET A 128 -2.63 -10.03 -20.63
CA MET A 128 -3.30 -8.75 -20.81
C MET A 128 -4.78 -8.91 -20.45
N VAL A 129 -5.30 -7.95 -19.70
CA VAL A 129 -6.73 -7.78 -19.49
C VAL A 129 -7.15 -6.51 -20.22
N ILE A 130 -8.14 -6.59 -21.10
CA ILE A 130 -8.76 -5.42 -21.72
C ILE A 130 -10.10 -5.22 -21.01
N SER A 131 -10.21 -4.14 -20.26
CA SER A 131 -11.41 -3.77 -19.52
C SER A 131 -12.01 -2.52 -20.13
N SER A 132 -13.22 -2.65 -20.68
CA SER A 132 -13.97 -1.51 -21.21
C SER A 132 -14.57 -0.71 -20.06
N LEU A 133 -14.39 0.61 -20.11
CA LEU A 133 -14.80 1.58 -19.10
C LEU A 133 -16.01 2.39 -19.63
N GLY A 134 -17.16 2.14 -19.02
CA GLY A 134 -18.38 2.96 -19.13
C GLY A 134 -18.96 3.20 -17.73
N ASN A 135 -20.25 2.92 -17.53
CA ASN A 135 -20.86 2.99 -16.18
C ASN A 135 -20.31 1.90 -15.25
N GLN A 136 -19.97 0.75 -15.83
CA GLN A 136 -19.38 -0.40 -15.19
C GLN A 136 -18.21 -0.92 -16.02
N LEU A 137 -17.32 -1.68 -15.37
CA LEU A 137 -16.26 -2.39 -16.07
C LEU A 137 -16.77 -3.69 -16.70
N SER A 138 -16.33 -3.95 -17.93
CA SER A 138 -16.48 -5.25 -18.59
C SER A 138 -15.12 -5.75 -19.05
N ASP A 139 -14.65 -6.83 -18.42
CA ASP A 139 -13.30 -7.38 -18.57
C ASP A 139 -13.27 -8.55 -19.55
N SER A 140 -12.24 -8.59 -20.40
CA SER A 140 -11.97 -9.71 -21.32
C SER A 140 -11.50 -11.00 -20.62
N GLY A 141 -11.21 -10.94 -19.32
CA GLY A 141 -10.39 -11.92 -18.62
C GLY A 141 -8.90 -11.82 -19.01
N PHE A 142 -8.08 -12.71 -18.45
CA PHE A 142 -6.63 -12.75 -18.68
C PHE A 142 -6.30 -13.46 -19.99
N LEU A 143 -5.78 -12.71 -20.96
CA LEU A 143 -5.45 -13.18 -22.30
C LEU A 143 -3.93 -13.23 -22.49
N SER A 144 -3.42 -14.34 -23.01
CA SER A 144 -2.00 -14.48 -23.42
C SER A 144 -1.84 -14.75 -24.92
N ASP A 145 -2.89 -15.20 -25.61
CA ASP A 145 -2.84 -15.44 -27.05
C ASP A 145 -3.02 -14.14 -27.84
N LYS A 146 -2.07 -13.84 -28.72
CA LYS A 146 -2.07 -12.59 -29.52
C LYS A 146 -3.28 -12.46 -30.44
N ASN A 147 -3.83 -13.57 -30.95
CA ASN A 147 -5.02 -13.51 -31.80
C ASN A 147 -6.27 -13.21 -30.97
N ALA A 148 -6.41 -13.81 -29.79
CA ALA A 148 -7.49 -13.51 -28.85
C ALA A 148 -7.44 -12.05 -28.38
N ILE A 149 -6.26 -11.55 -28.02
CA ILE A 149 -6.07 -10.14 -27.65
C ILE A 149 -6.47 -9.23 -28.81
N ASN A 150 -5.98 -9.48 -30.02
CA ASN A 150 -6.35 -8.67 -31.18
C ASN A 150 -7.85 -8.73 -31.49
N ALA A 151 -8.49 -9.89 -31.36
CA ALA A 151 -9.93 -10.01 -31.54
C ALA A 151 -10.69 -9.11 -30.54
N GLU A 152 -10.26 -9.10 -29.28
CA GLU A 152 -10.85 -8.24 -28.25
C GLU A 152 -10.63 -6.75 -28.54
N ILE A 153 -9.41 -6.36 -28.96
CA ILE A 153 -9.10 -4.98 -29.40
C ILE A 153 -10.03 -4.56 -30.55
N GLN A 154 -10.25 -5.44 -31.54
CA GLN A 154 -11.13 -5.12 -32.66
C GLN A 154 -12.61 -4.98 -32.23
N ASN A 155 -13.03 -5.75 -31.23
CA ASN A 155 -14.39 -5.73 -30.69
C ASN A 155 -14.72 -4.48 -29.84
N LEU A 156 -13.72 -3.71 -29.39
CA LEU A 156 -13.96 -2.45 -28.69
C LEU A 156 -14.76 -1.49 -29.58
N GLN A 157 -15.85 -0.98 -29.02
CA GLN A 157 -16.78 -0.06 -29.68
C GLN A 157 -17.09 1.11 -28.75
N ILE A 158 -17.28 2.28 -29.35
CA ILE A 158 -17.76 3.47 -28.65
C ILE A 158 -19.18 3.20 -28.19
N GLY A 159 -19.40 3.31 -26.89
CA GLY A 159 -20.69 3.19 -26.24
C GLY A 159 -21.44 4.52 -26.18
N ASN A 160 -22.51 4.53 -25.40
CA ASN A 160 -23.35 5.70 -25.16
C ASN A 160 -23.55 5.97 -23.66
N GLU A 161 -22.70 5.36 -22.83
CA GLU A 161 -22.74 5.44 -21.38
C GLU A 161 -21.84 6.56 -20.86
N ASP A 162 -22.12 6.97 -19.62
CA ASP A 162 -21.29 7.90 -18.85
C ASP A 162 -20.01 7.20 -18.37
N THR A 163 -18.92 7.95 -18.17
CA THR A 163 -17.65 7.38 -17.68
C THR A 163 -17.60 7.34 -16.15
N ASN A 164 -17.28 6.16 -15.58
CA ASN A 164 -17.00 5.99 -14.15
C ASN A 164 -15.51 5.72 -13.90
N LEU A 165 -14.68 6.70 -14.25
CA LEU A 165 -13.22 6.57 -14.30
C LEU A 165 -12.64 6.24 -12.92
N TYR A 166 -13.04 6.96 -11.87
CA TYR A 166 -12.45 6.78 -10.54
C TYR A 166 -12.76 5.42 -9.94
N ALA A 167 -14.00 4.92 -10.08
CA ALA A 167 -14.32 3.55 -9.63
C ALA A 167 -13.61 2.51 -10.50
N GLY A 168 -13.43 2.78 -11.80
CA GLY A 168 -12.65 1.96 -12.70
C GLY A 168 -11.21 1.77 -12.22
N ILE A 169 -10.52 2.88 -11.88
CA ILE A 169 -9.15 2.88 -11.35
C ILE A 169 -9.05 2.06 -10.06
N VAL A 170 -9.93 2.33 -9.09
CA VAL A 170 -9.92 1.60 -7.80
C VAL A 170 -10.15 0.11 -8.01
N LYS A 171 -11.10 -0.26 -8.87
CA LYS A 171 -11.42 -1.66 -9.16
C LYS A 171 -10.29 -2.37 -9.91
N SER A 172 -9.65 -1.71 -10.88
CA SER A 172 -8.51 -2.30 -11.60
C SER A 172 -7.29 -2.50 -10.69
N ILE A 173 -6.99 -1.53 -9.82
CA ILE A 173 -5.94 -1.67 -8.79
C ILE A 173 -6.24 -2.85 -7.88
N ASP A 174 -7.50 -2.96 -7.44
CA ASP A 174 -7.91 -4.07 -6.61
C ASP A 174 -7.74 -5.41 -7.32
N ILE A 175 -8.16 -5.55 -8.59
CA ILE A 175 -7.93 -6.78 -9.37
C ILE A 175 -6.43 -7.08 -9.48
N LEU A 176 -5.60 -6.09 -9.78
CA LEU A 176 -4.14 -6.23 -9.89
C LEU A 176 -3.46 -6.63 -8.57
N LYS A 177 -3.99 -6.20 -7.42
CA LYS A 177 -3.53 -6.63 -6.09
C LYS A 177 -4.13 -7.98 -5.71
N THR A 178 -5.24 -8.38 -6.33
CA THR A 178 -6.07 -9.48 -5.87
C THR A 178 -6.04 -10.77 -6.64
N ASP A 179 -6.12 -10.73 -7.96
CA ASP A 179 -6.35 -11.94 -8.72
C ASP A 179 -5.09 -12.81 -8.77
N ILE A 180 -5.24 -14.11 -8.47
CA ILE A 180 -4.13 -15.07 -8.41
C ILE A 180 -3.44 -15.29 -9.77
N ARG A 181 -4.06 -14.86 -10.87
CA ARG A 181 -3.51 -14.95 -12.23
C ARG A 181 -2.62 -13.76 -12.59
N VAL A 182 -2.61 -12.72 -11.74
CA VAL A 182 -1.77 -11.55 -11.93
C VAL A 182 -0.33 -11.91 -11.59
N ASN A 183 0.57 -11.59 -12.51
CA ASN A 183 2.01 -11.78 -12.33
C ASN A 183 2.55 -10.79 -11.27
N PRO A 184 3.65 -11.12 -10.58
CA PRO A 184 4.29 -10.23 -9.62
C PRO A 184 4.61 -8.85 -10.22
N LYS A 185 5.22 -8.84 -11.42
CA LYS A 185 5.40 -7.63 -12.23
C LYS A 185 4.12 -7.33 -13.01
N LYS A 186 3.60 -6.11 -12.84
CA LYS A 186 2.31 -5.70 -13.37
C LYS A 186 2.22 -4.20 -13.52
N CYS A 187 1.36 -3.73 -14.40
CA CYS A 187 1.02 -2.31 -14.53
C CYS A 187 -0.44 -2.10 -14.92
N LEU A 188 -0.93 -0.90 -14.64
CA LEU A 188 -2.25 -0.42 -15.04
C LEU A 188 -2.09 0.60 -16.17
N LEU A 189 -2.79 0.38 -17.27
CA LEU A 189 -2.86 1.31 -18.39
C LEU A 189 -4.25 1.91 -18.45
N ILE A 190 -4.35 3.23 -18.46
CA ILE A 190 -5.61 3.95 -18.55
C ILE A 190 -5.63 4.73 -19.87
N LEU A 191 -6.48 4.31 -20.80
CA LEU A 191 -6.67 4.94 -22.10
C LEU A 191 -8.02 5.63 -22.13
N SER A 192 -8.04 6.94 -21.88
CA SER A 192 -9.26 7.74 -21.70
C SER A 192 -9.02 9.18 -22.13
N ASP A 193 -10.07 9.94 -22.39
CA ASP A 193 -10.02 11.40 -22.53
C ASP A 193 -9.89 12.12 -21.16
N GLY A 194 -10.03 11.37 -20.05
CA GLY A 194 -9.87 11.82 -18.67
C GLY A 194 -11.13 12.36 -18.01
N GLN A 195 -12.27 12.30 -18.70
CA GLN A 195 -13.54 12.77 -18.16
C GLN A 195 -14.15 11.72 -17.22
N ASP A 196 -14.65 12.17 -16.06
CA ASP A 196 -15.49 11.37 -15.16
C ASP A 196 -16.86 12.07 -15.07
N ASP A 197 -17.92 11.33 -15.38
CA ASP A 197 -19.29 11.83 -15.46
C ASP A 197 -20.11 11.52 -14.20
N GLN A 198 -19.57 10.73 -13.26
CA GLN A 198 -20.29 10.31 -12.08
C GLN A 198 -20.40 11.44 -11.07
N LYS A 199 -21.65 11.71 -10.65
CA LYS A 199 -21.96 12.73 -9.64
C LYS A 199 -21.93 12.18 -8.21
N SER A 200 -21.85 10.86 -8.07
CA SER A 200 -21.83 10.13 -6.80
C SER A 200 -21.03 8.85 -6.96
N GLY A 201 -20.31 8.42 -5.93
CA GLY A 201 -19.48 7.23 -5.96
C GLY A 201 -18.07 7.52 -5.44
N ILE A 202 -17.09 6.83 -6.01
CA ILE A 202 -15.68 7.05 -5.69
C ILE A 202 -15.27 8.44 -6.16
N THR A 203 -14.67 9.20 -5.25
CA THR A 203 -14.15 10.54 -5.52
C THR A 203 -12.76 10.47 -6.14
N GLN A 204 -12.33 11.56 -6.78
CA GLN A 204 -10.96 11.71 -7.28
C GLN A 204 -9.93 11.42 -6.18
N SER A 205 -10.10 11.98 -4.98
CA SER A 205 -9.14 11.81 -3.87
C SER A 205 -9.06 10.38 -3.38
N GLU A 206 -10.17 9.62 -3.40
CA GLU A 206 -10.15 8.19 -3.06
C GLU A 206 -9.42 7.37 -4.13
N ALA A 207 -9.60 7.71 -5.42
CA ALA A 207 -8.84 7.09 -6.49
C ALA A 207 -7.34 7.44 -6.39
N GLU A 208 -6.98 8.70 -6.13
CA GLU A 208 -5.59 9.13 -5.92
C GLU A 208 -4.94 8.38 -4.75
N GLN A 209 -5.67 8.23 -3.64
CA GLN A 209 -5.18 7.47 -2.49
C GLN A 209 -4.98 5.99 -2.83
N ALA A 210 -5.91 5.39 -3.58
CA ALA A 210 -5.77 4.01 -4.05
C ALA A 210 -4.54 3.82 -4.93
N VAL A 211 -4.19 4.81 -5.77
CA VAL A 211 -2.95 4.80 -6.56
C VAL A 211 -1.72 4.84 -5.65
N LEU A 212 -1.67 5.79 -4.71
CA LEU A 212 -0.55 5.94 -3.78
C LEU A 212 -0.29 4.66 -2.97
N ASP A 213 -1.35 3.98 -2.53
CA ASP A 213 -1.27 2.77 -1.70
C ASP A 213 -1.07 1.47 -2.53
N SER A 214 -0.96 1.57 -3.86
CA SER A 214 -0.93 0.39 -4.73
C SER A 214 0.46 -0.18 -4.97
N SER A 215 1.50 0.66 -4.99
CA SER A 215 2.83 0.36 -5.54
C SER A 215 2.78 -0.19 -6.99
N ILE A 216 1.70 0.08 -7.73
CA ILE A 216 1.55 -0.38 -9.13
C ILE A 216 1.91 0.77 -10.07
N PRO A 217 2.75 0.54 -11.09
CA PRO A 217 2.96 1.48 -12.17
C PRO A 217 1.67 1.78 -12.95
N ILE A 218 1.33 3.06 -13.03
CA ILE A 218 0.16 3.53 -13.78
C ILE A 218 0.62 4.36 -14.97
N TYR A 219 0.32 3.86 -16.16
CA TYR A 219 0.48 4.59 -17.40
C TYR A 219 -0.86 5.18 -17.82
N THR A 220 -0.86 6.47 -18.12
CA THR A 220 -2.07 7.13 -18.63
C THR A 220 -1.81 7.58 -20.05
N VAL A 221 -2.74 7.28 -20.95
CA VAL A 221 -2.72 7.74 -22.33
C VAL A 221 -3.95 8.58 -22.56
N ALA A 222 -3.77 9.90 -22.64
CA ALA A 222 -4.84 10.83 -22.99
C ALA A 222 -5.20 10.67 -24.47
N THR A 223 -6.29 9.97 -24.75
CA THR A 223 -6.82 9.82 -26.10
C THR A 223 -7.67 11.04 -26.43
N LEU A 224 -7.22 11.86 -27.38
CA LEU A 224 -7.83 13.16 -27.70
C LEU A 224 -8.15 13.27 -29.18
N PRO A 225 -9.17 14.05 -29.59
CA PRO A 225 -9.35 14.37 -31.01
C PRO A 225 -8.22 15.25 -31.51
N SER A 226 -8.02 15.32 -32.84
CA SER A 226 -6.94 16.08 -33.48
C SER A 226 -6.90 17.59 -33.13
N ASP A 227 -8.05 18.19 -32.79
CA ASP A 227 -8.18 19.56 -32.31
C ASP A 227 -8.93 19.58 -30.96
N PRO A 228 -8.24 19.28 -29.85
CA PRO A 228 -8.88 19.13 -28.55
C PRO A 228 -9.32 20.48 -27.99
N SER A 229 -10.52 20.50 -27.41
CA SER A 229 -11.01 21.67 -26.69
C SER A 229 -10.21 21.94 -25.42
N GLY A 230 -10.28 23.17 -24.90
CA GLY A 230 -9.63 23.52 -23.63
C GLY A 230 -10.09 22.64 -22.46
N GLY A 231 -11.36 22.22 -22.42
CA GLY A 231 -11.86 21.32 -21.39
C GLY A 231 -11.25 19.91 -21.46
N GLN A 232 -11.12 19.35 -22.66
CA GLN A 232 -10.48 18.04 -22.86
C GLN A 232 -9.00 18.06 -22.48
N LEU A 233 -8.31 19.18 -22.70
CA LEU A 233 -6.93 19.34 -22.24
C LEU A 233 -6.81 19.38 -20.71
N GLU A 234 -7.80 19.95 -20.00
CA GLU A 234 -7.82 19.93 -18.54
C GLU A 234 -8.14 18.52 -18.00
N PHE A 235 -9.05 17.79 -18.64
CA PHE A 235 -9.31 16.38 -18.30
C PHE A 235 -8.08 15.49 -18.55
N ALA A 236 -7.37 15.67 -19.66
CA ALA A 236 -6.11 14.97 -19.93
C ALA A 236 -5.04 15.25 -18.86
N LYS A 237 -4.90 16.51 -18.41
CA LYS A 237 -3.97 16.86 -17.32
C LYS A 237 -4.34 16.21 -15.99
N LEU A 238 -5.64 16.16 -15.69
CA LEU A 238 -6.19 15.51 -14.51
C LEU A 238 -5.93 14.01 -14.57
N LEU A 239 -6.21 13.36 -15.70
CA LEU A 239 -5.87 11.97 -15.94
C LEU A 239 -4.38 11.70 -15.67
N GLY A 240 -3.50 12.55 -16.19
CA GLY A 240 -2.06 12.44 -15.96
C GLY A 240 -1.62 12.58 -14.50
N SER A 241 -2.47 13.06 -13.59
CA SER A 241 -2.14 13.13 -12.16
C SER A 241 -1.98 11.74 -11.54
N PHE A 242 -2.80 10.77 -11.95
CA PHE A 242 -2.72 9.39 -11.46
C PHE A 242 -1.38 8.73 -11.83
N ALA A 243 -0.89 8.94 -13.05
CA ALA A 243 0.44 8.45 -13.43
C ALA A 243 1.55 9.11 -12.62
N ARG A 244 1.49 10.43 -12.40
CA ARG A 244 2.53 11.18 -11.67
C ARG A 244 2.65 10.80 -10.20
N ILE A 245 1.58 10.36 -9.56
CA ILE A 245 1.59 9.95 -8.15
C ILE A 245 1.85 8.45 -7.98
N SER A 246 1.76 7.66 -9.05
CA SER A 246 2.10 6.23 -9.02
C SER A 246 3.62 6.02 -9.12
N VAL A 247 4.11 4.91 -8.56
CA VAL A 247 5.50 4.47 -8.72
C VAL A 247 5.77 4.11 -10.19
N GLY A 248 6.78 4.69 -10.82
CA GLY A 248 7.12 4.41 -12.22
C GLY A 248 6.10 4.78 -13.29
N GLY A 249 5.03 5.48 -12.93
CA GLY A 249 4.00 5.88 -13.88
C GLY A 249 4.44 6.99 -14.84
N ILE A 250 3.92 6.94 -16.07
CA ILE A 250 4.15 7.95 -17.10
C ILE A 250 2.82 8.37 -17.74
N HIS A 251 2.66 9.67 -17.93
CA HIS A 251 1.56 10.23 -18.70
C HIS A 251 2.00 10.49 -20.14
N TYR A 252 1.17 10.06 -21.09
CA TYR A 252 1.32 10.30 -22.52
C TYR A 252 0.10 11.03 -23.05
N ALA A 253 0.31 12.03 -23.90
CA ALA A 253 -0.75 12.72 -24.61
C ALA A 253 -0.40 12.79 -26.10
N PRO A 254 -0.57 11.68 -26.87
CA PRO A 254 -0.04 11.54 -28.22
C PRO A 254 -0.33 12.72 -29.15
N VAL A 255 -1.55 13.25 -29.11
CA VAL A 255 -1.98 14.41 -29.91
C VAL A 255 -1.26 15.70 -29.50
N VAL A 256 -1.08 15.91 -28.20
CA VAL A 256 -0.40 17.11 -27.66
C VAL A 256 1.10 17.03 -27.91
N ASP A 257 1.67 15.84 -27.75
CA ASP A 257 3.11 15.57 -27.89
C ASP A 257 3.53 15.43 -29.36
N GLY A 258 2.57 15.29 -30.29
CA GLY A 258 2.84 15.06 -31.71
C GLY A 258 3.48 13.69 -31.99
N THR A 259 3.20 12.70 -31.14
CA THR A 259 3.74 11.34 -31.21
C THR A 259 2.68 10.34 -31.68
N ASP A 260 3.11 9.31 -32.40
CA ASP A 260 2.20 8.22 -32.79
C ASP A 260 1.79 7.35 -31.59
N ALA A 261 0.52 6.96 -31.53
CA ALA A 261 -0.03 6.15 -30.46
C ALA A 261 0.63 4.76 -30.36
N SER A 262 1.06 4.17 -31.48
CA SER A 262 1.79 2.90 -31.46
C SER A 262 3.17 3.05 -30.83
N SER A 263 3.84 4.19 -31.06
CA SER A 263 5.13 4.49 -30.41
C SER A 263 4.97 4.66 -28.90
N VAL A 264 3.84 5.17 -28.42
CA VAL A 264 3.52 5.21 -26.98
C VAL A 264 3.41 3.79 -26.40
N GLY A 265 2.69 2.88 -27.06
CA GLY A 265 2.63 1.48 -26.61
C GLY A 265 4.01 0.79 -26.58
N GLN A 266 4.88 1.08 -27.55
CA GLN A 266 6.26 0.60 -27.54
C GLN A 266 7.10 1.21 -26.39
N ALA A 267 6.92 2.49 -26.10
CA ALA A 267 7.62 3.17 -25.02
C ALA A 267 7.24 2.59 -23.64
N ILE A 268 5.95 2.30 -23.42
CA ILE A 268 5.47 1.65 -22.19
C ILE A 268 6.12 0.26 -22.03
N LEU A 269 6.10 -0.57 -23.07
CA LEU A 269 6.76 -1.88 -23.04
C LEU A 269 8.26 -1.78 -22.73
N GLN A 270 8.94 -0.82 -23.36
CA GLN A 270 10.37 -0.63 -23.14
C GLN A 270 10.66 -0.18 -21.70
N LYS A 271 9.82 0.71 -21.15
CA LYS A 271 9.92 1.17 -19.77
C LYS A 271 9.78 0.01 -18.79
N GLU A 272 8.75 -0.83 -18.97
CA GLU A 272 8.50 -2.00 -18.13
C GLU A 272 9.64 -3.02 -18.21
N ARG A 273 10.22 -3.21 -19.40
CA ARG A 273 11.38 -4.10 -19.61
C ARG A 273 12.67 -3.57 -18.97
N ASN A 274 12.86 -2.26 -18.95
CA ASN A 274 14.02 -1.64 -18.32
C ASN A 274 13.91 -1.58 -16.79
N CYS A 275 12.77 -1.98 -16.20
CA CYS A 275 12.65 -2.11 -14.75
C CYS A 275 13.79 -2.97 -14.20
N VAL A 276 14.49 -2.45 -13.20
CA VAL A 276 15.59 -3.14 -12.56
C VAL A 276 15.04 -4.29 -11.72
N VAL A 277 15.67 -5.46 -11.83
CA VAL A 277 15.41 -6.62 -10.99
C VAL A 277 16.61 -6.81 -10.08
N LEU A 278 16.43 -6.55 -8.79
CA LEU A 278 17.45 -6.75 -7.77
C LEU A 278 17.21 -8.07 -7.06
N THR A 279 18.13 -9.03 -7.22
CA THR A 279 18.05 -10.33 -6.54
C THR A 279 18.83 -10.27 -5.23
N LEU A 280 18.19 -10.71 -4.14
CA LEU A 280 18.74 -10.67 -2.79
C LEU A 280 18.71 -12.06 -2.15
N ASP A 281 19.70 -12.35 -1.32
CA ASP A 281 19.77 -13.59 -0.53
C ASP A 281 18.89 -13.48 0.71
N THR A 282 17.93 -14.39 0.86
CA THR A 282 17.06 -14.48 2.05
C THR A 282 17.31 -15.73 2.89
N SER A 283 18.34 -16.52 2.58
CA SER A 283 18.63 -17.79 3.27
C SER A 283 18.93 -17.62 4.76
N GLN A 284 19.45 -16.46 5.16
CA GLN A 284 19.82 -16.15 6.55
C GLN A 284 18.75 -15.33 7.29
N VAL A 285 17.58 -15.09 6.68
CA VAL A 285 16.55 -14.22 7.28
C VAL A 285 15.85 -14.94 8.42
N ASP A 286 15.94 -14.36 9.61
CA ASP A 286 15.15 -14.78 10.76
C ASP A 286 13.75 -14.15 10.72
N ALA A 287 12.77 -14.95 10.28
CA ALA A 287 11.37 -14.59 10.22
C ALA A 287 10.56 -15.10 11.43
N GLU A 288 11.20 -15.69 12.45
CA GLU A 288 10.47 -16.35 13.54
C GLU A 288 9.54 -15.38 14.30
N GLY A 289 8.27 -15.77 14.40
CA GLY A 289 7.26 -15.04 15.16
C GLY A 289 6.77 -13.71 14.57
N LYS A 290 7.18 -13.36 13.34
CA LYS A 290 6.74 -12.13 12.64
C LYS A 290 5.90 -12.48 11.41
N ASP A 291 4.68 -11.94 11.34
CA ASP A 291 3.81 -12.10 10.17
C ASP A 291 4.21 -11.16 9.01
N ILE A 292 4.87 -10.04 9.34
CA ILE A 292 5.27 -8.98 8.41
C ILE A 292 6.71 -8.55 8.73
N LEU A 293 7.52 -8.41 7.69
CA LEU A 293 8.90 -7.92 7.73
C LEU A 293 8.98 -6.63 6.90
N LEU A 294 9.56 -5.58 7.48
CA LEU A 294 9.73 -4.31 6.77
C LEU A 294 11.02 -4.35 5.95
N LEU A 295 10.89 -4.32 4.63
CA LEU A 295 11.99 -4.13 3.69
C LEU A 295 12.24 -2.63 3.53
N ARG A 296 13.52 -2.24 3.57
CA ARG A 296 13.98 -0.89 3.27
C ARG A 296 15.12 -0.97 2.26
N VAL A 297 14.98 -0.23 1.17
CA VAL A 297 15.92 -0.19 0.06
C VAL A 297 16.42 1.24 -0.08
N ILE A 298 17.73 1.42 -0.01
CA ILE A 298 18.39 2.68 -0.35
C ILE A 298 19.12 2.48 -1.67
N TYR A 299 18.85 3.36 -2.64
CA TYR A 299 19.59 3.45 -3.88
C TYR A 299 20.40 4.74 -3.93
N THR A 300 21.70 4.65 -4.23
CA THR A 300 22.60 5.80 -4.41
C THR A 300 23.03 5.92 -5.86
N ALA A 301 22.48 6.90 -6.57
CA ALA A 301 22.81 7.20 -7.95
C ALA A 301 24.27 7.68 -8.11
N LYS A 302 24.78 7.64 -9.35
CA LYS A 302 26.18 8.05 -9.65
C LYS A 302 26.43 9.54 -9.37
N ASP A 303 25.39 10.36 -9.51
CA ASP A 303 25.39 11.79 -9.16
C ASP A 303 25.23 12.05 -7.65
N GLN A 304 25.26 11.00 -6.81
CA GLN A 304 25.06 11.02 -5.36
C GLN A 304 23.62 11.34 -4.91
N THR A 305 22.65 11.32 -5.81
CA THR A 305 21.23 11.34 -5.43
C THR A 305 20.89 10.06 -4.67
N VAL A 306 20.24 10.21 -3.51
CA VAL A 306 19.81 9.07 -2.69
C VAL A 306 18.29 8.94 -2.76
N LEU A 307 17.83 7.75 -3.15
CA LEU A 307 16.44 7.33 -3.08
C LEU A 307 16.29 6.35 -1.93
N GLU A 308 15.22 6.47 -1.17
CA GLU A 308 14.88 5.56 -0.10
C GLU A 308 13.42 5.18 -0.22
N ASP A 309 13.15 3.87 -0.18
CA ASP A 309 11.81 3.33 -0.24
C ASP A 309 11.66 2.09 0.65
N THR A 310 10.43 1.79 1.03
CA THR A 310 10.09 0.71 1.96
C THR A 310 8.91 -0.10 1.48
N MET A 311 8.92 -1.40 1.75
CA MET A 311 7.84 -2.31 1.38
C MET A 311 7.62 -3.34 2.49
N GLU A 312 6.38 -3.74 2.71
CA GLU A 312 6.05 -4.85 3.60
C GLU A 312 6.21 -6.18 2.85
N ILE A 313 7.00 -7.09 3.44
CA ILE A 313 7.19 -8.46 2.97
C ILE A 313 6.53 -9.40 3.97
N PHE A 314 5.65 -10.28 3.50
CA PHE A 314 5.05 -11.29 4.37
C PHE A 314 6.01 -12.45 4.57
N SER A 315 6.17 -12.90 5.81
CA SER A 315 7.04 -14.04 6.12
C SER A 315 6.60 -15.33 5.43
N GLU A 316 5.29 -15.51 5.20
CA GLU A 316 4.72 -16.63 4.45
C GLU A 316 5.18 -16.69 2.98
N ASP A 317 5.58 -15.55 2.40
CA ASP A 317 6.05 -15.49 1.01
C ASP A 317 7.53 -15.89 0.90
N LEU A 318 8.31 -15.66 1.96
CA LEU A 318 9.71 -16.07 2.01
C LEU A 318 9.77 -17.60 2.05
N LYS A 319 10.09 -18.21 0.91
CA LYS A 319 10.40 -19.64 0.81
C LYS A 319 11.77 -19.89 1.44
N ILE A 320 11.81 -19.91 2.77
CA ILE A 320 13.01 -20.26 3.53
C ILE A 320 13.29 -21.73 3.22
N ALA A 321 14.50 -22.03 2.75
CA ALA A 321 14.92 -23.41 2.54
C ALA A 321 14.73 -24.17 3.86
N GLU A 322 13.89 -25.21 3.86
CA GLU A 322 13.80 -26.10 5.01
C GLU A 322 15.20 -26.65 5.25
N ALA A 323 15.75 -26.39 6.44
CA ALA A 323 16.99 -27.02 6.85
C ALA A 323 16.80 -28.54 6.65
N PRO A 324 17.75 -29.25 6.02
CA PRO A 324 17.58 -30.67 5.75
C PRO A 324 17.22 -31.36 7.06
N ASP A 325 16.06 -32.02 7.07
CA ASP A 325 15.58 -32.85 8.16
C ASP A 325 16.75 -33.69 8.65
N THR A 326 17.27 -33.34 9.81
CA THR A 326 18.15 -34.24 10.54
C THR A 326 17.22 -35.34 10.99
N GLU A 327 17.14 -36.41 10.20
CA GLU A 327 16.41 -37.62 10.56
C GLU A 327 16.73 -37.97 12.02
N GLU A 328 15.73 -37.76 12.88
CA GLU A 328 15.65 -38.33 14.22
C GLU A 328 15.66 -39.86 14.05
N GLY A 329 16.86 -40.45 14.08
CA GLY A 329 17.01 -41.84 13.70
C GLY A 329 18.39 -42.43 13.93
N ALA A 330 19.07 -42.10 15.04
CA ALA A 330 20.19 -42.92 15.51
C ALA A 330 20.25 -42.98 17.03
N GLU A 331 19.95 -44.15 17.58
CA GLU A 331 20.18 -44.49 18.98
C GLU A 331 21.66 -44.31 19.37
N PRO A 332 21.97 -43.91 20.61
CA PRO A 332 23.34 -43.71 21.06
C PRO A 332 24.05 -45.06 21.24
N GLY A 333 24.88 -45.42 20.26
CA GLY A 333 25.84 -46.50 20.35
C GLY A 333 27.07 -46.07 21.15
N SER A 334 27.15 -46.55 22.39
CA SER A 334 28.34 -46.69 23.26
C SER A 334 29.69 -46.20 22.70
N GLU A 335 30.18 -45.08 23.24
CA GLU A 335 31.61 -44.74 23.21
C GLU A 335 32.36 -45.43 24.37
N PRO A 336 33.64 -45.80 24.17
CA PRO A 336 34.42 -46.51 25.17
C PRO A 336 34.96 -45.58 26.26
N GLU A 337 34.91 -46.09 27.48
CA GLU A 337 35.46 -45.55 28.72
C GLU A 337 36.95 -45.15 28.56
N SER A 338 37.26 -43.86 28.63
CA SER A 338 38.62 -43.33 28.74
C SER A 338 38.94 -42.96 30.20
N GLU A 339 40.16 -43.33 30.62
CA GLU A 339 40.71 -43.13 31.97
C GLU A 339 40.68 -41.67 32.45
N PRO A 340 40.60 -41.43 33.78
CA PRO A 340 40.55 -40.09 34.33
C PRO A 340 41.97 -39.48 34.38
N GLU A 341 42.19 -38.39 33.62
CA GLU A 341 43.32 -37.49 33.86
C GLU A 341 43.02 -36.56 35.04
N GLU A 342 44.01 -36.41 35.93
CA GLU A 342 44.03 -35.48 37.06
C GLU A 342 43.90 -34.01 36.62
N PRO A 343 43.22 -33.14 37.38
CA PRO A 343 43.05 -31.75 37.01
C PRO A 343 44.33 -30.94 37.28
N GLU A 344 44.85 -30.26 36.26
CA GLU A 344 45.71 -29.09 36.46
C GLU A 344 44.88 -27.90 37.00
N PRO A 345 45.45 -27.05 37.88
CA PRO A 345 44.70 -25.98 38.52
C PRO A 345 44.44 -24.81 37.57
N GLU A 346 43.18 -24.38 37.50
CA GLU A 346 42.77 -23.13 36.84
C GLU A 346 43.45 -21.90 37.49
N PRO A 347 43.94 -20.93 36.70
CA PRO A 347 44.30 -19.62 37.25
C PRO A 347 43.05 -18.85 37.67
N ALA A 348 43.14 -18.17 38.82
CA ALA A 348 42.06 -17.41 39.42
C ALA A 348 41.49 -16.35 38.46
N ARG A 349 40.15 -16.35 38.31
CA ARG A 349 39.40 -15.26 37.67
C ARG A 349 39.69 -13.92 38.35
N GLU A 350 40.12 -12.94 37.58
CA GLU A 350 40.03 -11.53 37.96
C GLU A 350 38.55 -11.11 38.02
N PRO A 351 38.15 -10.23 38.95
CA PRO A 351 36.77 -9.79 39.07
C PRO A 351 36.35 -8.91 37.88
N GLU A 352 35.17 -9.19 37.32
CA GLU A 352 34.52 -8.36 36.31
C GLU A 352 34.23 -6.95 36.86
N PRO A 353 34.35 -5.88 36.03
CA PRO A 353 34.03 -4.53 36.45
C PRO A 353 32.52 -4.35 36.65
N GLU A 354 32.13 -3.68 37.74
CA GLU A 354 30.74 -3.31 38.02
C GLU A 354 30.17 -2.38 36.93
N PRO A 355 28.88 -2.51 36.56
CA PRO A 355 28.27 -1.66 35.55
C PRO A 355 28.18 -0.20 36.03
N GLU A 356 28.70 0.71 35.21
CA GLU A 356 28.58 2.16 35.44
C GLU A 356 27.11 2.60 35.34
N SER A 357 26.67 3.39 36.32
CA SER A 357 25.31 3.94 36.38
C SER A 357 25.03 4.96 35.27
N GLU A 358 23.99 4.73 34.46
CA GLU A 358 23.51 5.70 33.46
C GLU A 358 23.06 7.02 34.11
N PRO A 359 23.26 8.18 33.44
CA PRO A 359 22.89 9.49 33.98
C PRO A 359 21.37 9.72 33.98
N ASP A 360 20.85 10.33 35.04
CA ASP A 360 19.42 10.59 35.23
C ASP A 360 18.86 11.61 34.20
N HIS A 361 18.18 11.10 33.18
CA HIS A 361 17.59 11.89 32.07
C HIS A 361 16.32 12.68 32.47
N ARG A 362 15.81 12.54 33.70
CA ARG A 362 14.56 13.19 34.14
C ARG A 362 14.62 14.71 34.08
N LEU A 363 15.80 15.29 34.31
CA LEU A 363 16.00 16.74 34.25
C LEU A 363 15.85 17.28 32.82
N TRP A 364 16.34 16.55 31.82
CA TRP A 364 16.24 16.94 30.41
C TRP A 364 14.82 16.80 29.87
N ILE A 365 14.10 15.75 30.30
CA ILE A 365 12.68 15.57 29.97
C ILE A 365 11.85 16.71 30.56
N ALA A 366 12.11 17.12 31.81
CA ALA A 366 11.41 18.23 32.43
C ALA A 366 11.66 19.57 31.73
N ILE A 367 12.90 19.81 31.26
CA ILE A 367 13.24 21.00 30.47
C ILE A 367 12.53 20.97 29.10
N GLY A 368 12.46 19.81 28.44
CA GLY A 368 11.75 19.63 27.18
C GLY A 368 10.25 19.92 27.28
N VAL A 369 9.59 19.39 28.32
CA VAL A 369 8.16 19.64 28.57
C VAL A 369 7.88 21.12 28.82
N LEU A 370 8.76 21.80 29.57
CA LEU A 370 8.61 23.24 29.83
C LEU A 370 8.75 24.08 28.56
N ALA A 371 9.65 23.72 27.65
CA ALA A 371 9.81 24.40 26.37
C ALA A 371 8.56 24.26 25.48
N VAL A 372 7.97 23.06 25.42
CA VAL A 372 6.73 22.81 24.65
C VAL A 372 5.55 23.61 25.22
N LEU A 373 5.41 23.69 26.55
CA LEU A 373 4.34 24.47 27.18
C LEU A 373 4.46 25.98 26.90
N VAL A 374 5.67 26.52 26.83
CA VAL A 374 5.90 27.93 26.47
C VAL A 374 5.53 28.20 25.00
N ILE A 375 5.83 27.26 24.09
CA ILE A 375 5.45 27.37 22.68
C ILE A 375 3.93 27.35 22.53
N ILE A 376 3.23 26.43 23.20
CA ILE A 376 1.77 26.33 23.18
C ILE A 376 1.14 27.61 23.74
N ALA A 377 1.66 28.14 24.85
CA ALA A 377 1.19 29.40 25.43
C ALA A 377 1.39 30.59 24.46
N GLY A 378 2.51 30.62 23.73
CA GLY A 378 2.78 31.61 22.69
C GLY A 378 1.80 31.53 21.52
N ILE A 379 1.50 30.33 21.03
CA ILE A 379 0.53 30.09 19.95
C ILE A 379 -0.87 30.54 20.38
N LEU A 380 -1.30 30.17 21.60
CA LEU A 380 -2.58 30.59 22.16
C LEU A 380 -2.66 32.12 22.30
N ALA A 381 -1.59 32.77 22.77
CA ALA A 381 -1.55 34.23 22.88
C ALA A 381 -1.69 34.93 21.51
N VAL A 382 -1.06 34.39 20.46
CA VAL A 382 -1.20 34.90 19.08
C VAL A 382 -2.61 34.69 18.54
N PHE A 383 -3.23 33.55 18.83
CA PHE A 383 -4.59 33.23 18.41
C PHE A 383 -5.62 34.16 19.07
N PHE A 384 -5.50 34.41 20.37
CA PHE A 384 -6.35 35.35 21.10
C PHE A 384 -6.10 36.82 20.70
N ALA A 385 -4.87 37.18 20.36
CA ALA A 385 -4.55 38.52 19.85
C ALA A 385 -5.12 38.77 18.45
N LYS A 386 -5.20 37.74 17.59
CA LYS A 386 -5.83 37.83 16.25
C LYS A 386 -7.35 37.95 16.32
N LYS A 387 -8.00 37.32 17.31
CA LYS A 387 -9.47 37.37 17.46
C LYS A 387 -10.01 38.75 17.86
N LYS A 388 -9.17 39.64 18.39
CA LYS A 388 -9.58 40.98 18.87
C LYS A 388 -9.49 42.10 17.82
N LYS A 389 -9.11 41.79 16.57
CA LYS A 389 -8.83 42.80 15.53
C LYS A 389 -9.72 42.75 14.29
N GLY A 390 -10.76 41.90 14.28
CA GLY A 390 -11.64 41.69 13.14
C GLY A 390 -13.10 42.08 13.39
N GLU A 391 -13.37 43.30 13.86
CA GLU A 391 -14.71 43.89 13.79
C GLU A 391 -14.59 45.38 13.47
N LYS A 392 -14.86 45.73 12.19
CA LYS A 392 -15.50 46.98 11.75
C LYS A 392 -15.58 47.06 10.21
N LEU A 393 -16.74 47.55 9.72
CA LEU A 393 -17.17 47.91 8.35
C LEU A 393 -17.64 46.73 7.47
N SER A 394 -18.81 46.73 6.81
CA SER A 394 -19.82 47.77 6.49
C SER A 394 -21.17 47.11 6.13
N ALA A 395 -22.30 47.72 6.54
CA ALA A 395 -23.64 47.57 5.94
C ALA A 395 -23.71 48.41 4.64
N GLU A 396 -24.41 48.00 3.58
CA GLU A 396 -25.76 48.41 3.09
C GLU A 396 -25.71 48.15 1.55
N GLU A 397 -26.72 47.80 0.74
CA GLU A 397 -28.19 47.71 0.86
C GLU A 397 -28.79 46.99 -0.38
N SER A 398 -30.08 46.64 -0.30
CA SER A 398 -31.07 46.24 -1.33
C SER A 398 -31.04 44.76 -1.80
N GLY A 399 -32.14 44.01 -1.87
CA GLY A 399 -33.55 44.29 -1.59
C GLY A 399 -34.45 43.34 -2.40
N ALA A 400 -35.21 42.50 -1.69
CA ALA A 400 -36.46 41.78 -2.04
C ALA A 400 -36.49 40.68 -3.13
N GLY A 401 -37.00 39.51 -2.73
CA GLY A 401 -37.43 38.42 -3.60
C GLY A 401 -37.72 37.11 -2.84
N ASP A 402 -38.89 37.03 -2.23
CA ASP A 402 -39.50 35.92 -1.48
C ASP A 402 -39.65 34.60 -2.29
N PHE A 403 -39.33 33.45 -1.67
CA PHE A 403 -40.11 32.19 -1.76
C PHE A 403 -39.65 31.22 -0.66
N GLY A 404 -40.57 30.88 0.25
CA GLY A 404 -40.32 30.14 1.49
C GLY A 404 -40.08 28.64 1.34
N VAL A 405 -39.34 28.10 2.31
CA VAL A 405 -39.24 26.67 2.64
C VAL A 405 -39.44 26.53 4.15
N GLU A 406 -40.23 25.52 4.51
CA GLU A 406 -40.64 25.16 5.87
C GLU A 406 -39.47 24.54 6.67
N ASP A 407 -39.20 25.07 7.86
CA ASP A 407 -38.29 24.47 8.85
C ASP A 407 -39.08 23.57 9.82
N TYR A 408 -38.63 22.33 9.97
CA TYR A 408 -39.04 21.42 11.04
C TYR A 408 -38.16 21.67 12.26
N GLU A 409 -38.76 22.16 13.35
CA GLU A 409 -38.12 22.32 14.66
C GLU A 409 -37.88 20.99 15.37
N GLU A 410 -36.67 20.87 15.91
CA GLU A 410 -36.17 19.83 16.78
C GLU A 410 -36.70 20.03 18.22
N LYS A 411 -37.53 19.10 18.73
CA LYS A 411 -38.04 19.12 20.11
C LYS A 411 -37.12 18.34 21.06
N LYS A 412 -36.60 19.07 22.06
CA LYS A 412 -35.97 18.55 23.28
C LYS A 412 -36.94 17.69 24.09
N ALA A 413 -36.41 16.59 24.65
CA ALA A 413 -37.08 15.74 25.61
C ALA A 413 -36.92 16.31 27.03
N ASP A 414 -38.05 16.38 27.76
CA ASP A 414 -38.12 16.75 29.17
C ASP A 414 -37.82 15.57 30.11
N GLU A 415 -37.18 15.91 31.23
CA GLU A 415 -36.97 15.07 32.41
C GLU A 415 -38.30 14.59 33.03
N ILE A 416 -38.34 13.32 33.44
CA ILE A 416 -39.34 12.81 34.40
C ILE A 416 -38.60 11.97 35.46
N GLU A 417 -38.67 12.45 36.70
CA GLU A 417 -38.28 11.71 37.92
C GLU A 417 -39.41 10.80 38.44
N PRO A 418 -39.10 9.83 39.34
CA PRO A 418 -39.75 8.52 39.34
C PRO A 418 -40.94 8.38 40.30
N SER A 419 -41.95 7.61 39.90
CA SER A 419 -42.98 7.09 40.81
C SER A 419 -42.64 5.69 41.29
N LYS A 420 -42.71 5.49 42.62
CA LYS A 420 -42.61 4.22 43.34
C LYS A 420 -43.95 3.47 43.36
N GLU A 421 -43.87 2.21 43.80
CA GLU A 421 -44.93 1.20 44.05
C GLU A 421 -45.35 0.41 42.80
N ASP A 422 -45.44 -0.92 42.80
CA ASP A 422 -45.37 -1.91 43.87
C ASP A 422 -44.89 -3.25 43.32
N GLY A 423 -44.32 -4.07 44.19
CA GLY A 423 -43.69 -5.33 43.84
C GLY A 423 -44.63 -6.34 43.19
N GLN A 424 -44.18 -6.91 42.08
CA GLN A 424 -44.26 -8.34 41.83
C GLN A 424 -42.94 -8.74 41.16
N ALA A 425 -42.22 -9.64 41.83
CA ALA A 425 -41.03 -10.27 41.31
C ALA A 425 -41.44 -11.17 40.14
N GLU A 426 -41.54 -10.58 38.94
CA GLU A 426 -41.55 -11.34 37.71
C GLU A 426 -40.13 -11.86 37.49
N GLN A 427 -40.02 -13.19 37.53
CA GLN A 427 -38.85 -13.90 37.08
C GLN A 427 -38.53 -13.42 35.66
N LYS A 428 -37.50 -12.57 35.51
CA LYS A 428 -36.87 -12.34 34.21
C LYS A 428 -36.31 -13.68 33.78
N GLU A 429 -37.10 -14.42 33.00
CA GLU A 429 -36.55 -15.38 32.05
C GLU A 429 -35.43 -14.65 31.34
N ASN A 430 -34.20 -15.12 31.55
CA ASN A 430 -33.00 -14.55 31.00
C ASN A 430 -32.99 -14.89 29.50
N ARG A 431 -33.88 -14.27 28.72
CA ARG A 431 -34.01 -14.49 27.28
C ARG A 431 -32.69 -14.12 26.65
N ARG A 432 -32.01 -15.12 26.09
CA ARG A 432 -30.71 -14.91 25.45
C ARG A 432 -31.00 -14.54 24.02
N ILE A 433 -30.67 -13.29 23.65
CA ILE A 433 -30.78 -12.86 22.26
C ILE A 433 -29.57 -13.44 21.52
N VAL A 434 -29.85 -14.30 20.54
CA VAL A 434 -28.86 -14.95 19.69
C VAL A 434 -29.11 -14.51 18.25
N TYR A 435 -28.05 -14.08 17.58
CA TYR A 435 -28.05 -13.75 16.17
C TYR A 435 -27.45 -14.91 15.38
N GLU A 436 -28.13 -15.32 14.31
CA GLU A 436 -27.58 -16.17 13.27
C GLU A 436 -27.24 -15.29 12.07
N VAL A 437 -25.95 -15.13 11.80
CA VAL A 437 -25.44 -14.34 10.67
C VAL A 437 -24.90 -15.29 9.60
N ARG A 438 -25.40 -15.18 8.38
CA ARG A 438 -24.98 -15.99 7.24
C ARG A 438 -24.20 -15.15 6.24
N PHE A 439 -23.03 -15.65 5.85
CA PHE A 439 -22.16 -15.10 4.83
C PHE A 439 -22.22 -16.01 3.61
N THR A 440 -22.82 -15.54 2.53
CA THR A 440 -22.95 -16.29 1.27
C THR A 440 -22.15 -15.60 0.18
N ALA A 441 -21.12 -16.26 -0.34
CA ALA A 441 -20.30 -15.67 -1.41
C ALA A 441 -21.11 -15.55 -2.70
N ILE A 442 -21.11 -14.36 -3.29
CA ILE A 442 -21.86 -14.06 -4.51
C ILE A 442 -21.17 -14.74 -5.70
N GLY A 443 -21.94 -15.48 -6.50
CA GLY A 443 -21.42 -16.24 -7.65
C GLY A 443 -20.88 -17.63 -7.31
N TYR A 444 -20.90 -18.04 -6.03
CA TYR A 444 -20.39 -19.33 -5.58
C TYR A 444 -21.44 -20.09 -4.75
N GLU A 445 -22.18 -21.00 -5.38
CA GLU A 445 -23.31 -21.71 -4.72
C GLU A 445 -22.89 -22.55 -3.50
N ASN A 446 -21.62 -22.94 -3.40
CA ASN A 446 -21.11 -23.83 -2.34
C ASN A 446 -20.37 -23.09 -1.20
N ILE A 447 -20.20 -21.77 -1.28
CA ILE A 447 -19.45 -21.00 -0.28
C ILE A 447 -20.43 -20.22 0.60
N CYS A 448 -20.88 -20.89 1.67
CA CYS A 448 -21.75 -20.33 2.68
C CYS A 448 -21.22 -20.67 4.07
N ARG A 449 -21.14 -19.67 4.96
CA ARG A 449 -20.74 -19.83 6.36
C ARG A 449 -21.78 -19.19 7.26
N THR A 450 -22.02 -19.80 8.40
CA THR A 450 -23.00 -19.32 9.37
C THR A 450 -22.32 -19.15 10.71
N LEU A 451 -22.55 -18.00 11.34
CA LEU A 451 -22.05 -17.62 12.65
C LEU A 451 -23.24 -17.49 13.60
N GLN A 452 -23.14 -18.11 14.77
CA GLN A 452 -24.07 -17.85 15.87
C GLN A 452 -23.36 -17.01 16.92
N MET A 453 -23.97 -15.89 17.31
CA MET A 453 -23.38 -14.99 18.28
C MET A 453 -24.42 -14.39 19.22
N GLU A 454 -24.03 -14.16 20.46
CA GLU A 454 -24.87 -13.48 21.46
C GLU A 454 -24.84 -11.97 21.26
N GLU A 455 -25.88 -11.28 21.71
CA GLU A 455 -25.88 -9.82 21.72
C GLU A 455 -24.69 -9.26 22.52
N GLY A 456 -23.98 -8.28 21.93
CA GLY A 456 -22.80 -7.64 22.51
C GLY A 456 -21.50 -8.44 22.43
N ARG A 457 -21.55 -9.70 21.95
CA ARG A 457 -20.33 -10.49 21.79
C ARG A 457 -19.61 -10.09 20.51
N VAL A 458 -18.35 -9.67 20.66
CA VAL A 458 -17.43 -9.49 19.54
C VAL A 458 -16.89 -10.86 19.12
N MET A 459 -16.92 -11.15 17.82
CA MET A 459 -16.32 -12.37 17.26
C MET A 459 -15.40 -12.07 16.09
N THR A 460 -14.35 -12.89 15.91
CA THR A 460 -13.37 -12.73 14.83
C THR A 460 -13.63 -13.65 13.63
N LEU A 461 -13.41 -13.12 12.44
CA LEU A 461 -13.58 -13.80 11.15
C LEU A 461 -12.26 -13.75 10.37
N GLY A 462 -11.90 -14.83 9.68
CA GLY A 462 -10.68 -14.88 8.90
C GLY A 462 -10.39 -16.24 8.26
N ARG A 463 -9.14 -16.44 7.87
CA ARG A 463 -8.66 -17.61 7.11
C ARG A 463 -8.32 -18.80 8.01
N ASP A 464 -7.75 -18.58 9.18
CA ASP A 464 -7.16 -19.64 9.98
C ASP A 464 -7.76 -19.74 11.39
N LYS A 465 -7.23 -20.67 12.19
CA LYS A 465 -7.74 -21.01 13.54
C LYS A 465 -7.59 -19.89 14.56
N ARG A 466 -6.89 -18.78 14.25
CA ARG A 466 -6.86 -17.57 15.08
C ARG A 466 -8.20 -16.83 15.05
N SER A 467 -9.03 -17.08 14.03
CA SER A 467 -10.40 -16.57 13.95
C SER A 467 -11.42 -17.55 14.51
N GLU A 468 -12.46 -17.03 15.18
CA GLU A 468 -13.58 -17.85 15.67
C GLU A 468 -14.43 -18.42 14.53
N LEU A 469 -14.56 -17.68 13.42
CA LEU A 469 -15.15 -18.19 12.19
C LEU A 469 -14.13 -18.20 11.07
N ILE A 470 -13.80 -19.41 10.60
CA ILE A 470 -13.02 -19.61 9.39
C ILE A 470 -13.94 -19.46 8.18
N LEU A 471 -13.80 -18.37 7.42
CA LEU A 471 -14.60 -18.14 6.22
C LEU A 471 -14.15 -19.09 5.11
N ASN A 472 -12.86 -19.08 4.78
CA ASN A 472 -12.24 -19.98 3.82
C ASN A 472 -10.75 -20.18 4.13
N PRO A 473 -10.30 -21.40 4.47
CA PRO A 473 -8.89 -21.66 4.79
C PRO A 473 -7.96 -21.63 3.57
N GLU A 474 -8.48 -21.91 2.38
CA GLU A 474 -7.70 -21.93 1.13
C GLU A 474 -7.53 -20.53 0.52
N ASP A 475 -8.25 -19.53 1.03
CA ASP A 475 -8.22 -18.17 0.51
C ASP A 475 -7.01 -17.41 1.06
N LYS A 476 -5.88 -17.47 0.35
CA LYS A 476 -4.62 -16.79 0.72
C LYS A 476 -4.73 -15.26 0.84
N ARG A 477 -5.82 -14.66 0.34
CA ARG A 477 -6.09 -13.22 0.44
C ARG A 477 -6.83 -12.83 1.71
N LEU A 478 -7.44 -13.81 2.36
CA LEU A 478 -8.08 -13.62 3.63
C LEU A 478 -7.01 -13.69 4.72
N SER A 479 -6.98 -12.70 5.61
CA SER A 479 -6.02 -12.69 6.73
C SER A 479 -6.41 -13.73 7.77
N GLY A 480 -5.44 -14.22 8.55
CA GLY A 480 -5.69 -15.17 9.63
C GLY A 480 -6.79 -14.71 10.58
N VAL A 481 -6.68 -13.46 11.04
CA VAL A 481 -7.75 -12.64 11.61
C VAL A 481 -7.95 -11.44 10.70
N HIS A 482 -9.09 -11.39 9.99
CA HIS A 482 -9.33 -10.39 8.95
C HIS A 482 -10.24 -9.26 9.43
N CYS A 483 -11.33 -9.61 10.08
CA CYS A 483 -12.23 -8.62 10.67
C CYS A 483 -12.83 -9.15 11.96
N LYS A 484 -13.42 -8.25 12.73
CA LYS A 484 -14.27 -8.60 13.87
C LYS A 484 -15.67 -8.06 13.65
N VAL A 485 -16.64 -8.76 14.20
CA VAL A 485 -18.05 -8.41 14.04
C VAL A 485 -18.76 -8.43 15.39
N CYS A 486 -19.81 -7.63 15.53
CA CYS A 486 -20.63 -7.55 16.74
C CYS A 486 -22.08 -7.26 16.38
N CYS A 487 -23.02 -7.90 17.08
CA CYS A 487 -24.44 -7.55 17.03
C CYS A 487 -24.85 -6.86 18.33
N GLU A 488 -25.20 -5.58 18.29
CA GLU A 488 -25.75 -4.83 19.44
C GLU A 488 -26.99 -4.04 19.03
N LYS A 489 -28.06 -4.09 19.83
CA LYS A 489 -29.27 -3.27 19.62
C LYS A 489 -29.87 -3.42 18.21
N ASN A 490 -29.94 -4.64 17.69
CA ASN A 490 -30.34 -4.97 16.31
C ASN A 490 -29.42 -4.42 15.19
N GLN A 491 -28.23 -3.90 15.50
CA GLN A 491 -27.26 -3.48 14.51
C GLN A 491 -26.12 -4.49 14.41
N PHE A 492 -25.88 -4.99 13.20
CA PHE A 492 -24.66 -5.74 12.89
C PHE A 492 -23.58 -4.74 12.48
N ASN A 493 -22.39 -4.89 13.07
CA ASN A 493 -21.23 -4.06 12.76
C ASN A 493 -20.05 -4.95 12.38
N ILE A 494 -19.25 -4.48 11.45
CA ILE A 494 -17.98 -5.09 11.04
C ILE A 494 -16.88 -4.05 11.22
N GLN A 495 -15.74 -4.47 11.76
CA GLN A 495 -14.52 -3.69 11.80
C GLN A 495 -13.38 -4.50 11.20
N ASP A 496 -12.67 -3.92 10.25
CA ASP A 496 -11.42 -4.50 9.74
C ASP A 496 -10.36 -4.55 10.86
N MET A 497 -9.61 -5.64 10.91
CA MET A 497 -8.56 -5.86 11.90
C MET A 497 -7.18 -5.66 11.29
N ASP A 498 -7.02 -4.59 10.51
CA ASP A 498 -5.81 -4.27 9.74
C ASP A 498 -5.43 -5.42 8.79
N SER A 499 -6.45 -5.92 8.09
CA SER A 499 -6.26 -7.09 7.23
C SER A 499 -5.43 -6.76 6.00
N ARG A 500 -4.71 -7.72 5.42
CA ARG A 500 -3.81 -7.55 4.25
C ARG A 500 -4.49 -6.82 3.08
N ASN A 501 -5.71 -7.23 2.75
CA ASN A 501 -6.43 -6.75 1.58
C ASN A 501 -7.60 -5.81 1.89
N GLY A 502 -7.89 -5.61 3.17
CA GLY A 502 -8.94 -4.71 3.61
C GLY A 502 -10.32 -5.36 3.53
N THR A 503 -11.20 -4.92 4.42
CA THR A 503 -12.62 -5.22 4.39
C THR A 503 -13.36 -4.08 3.69
N PHE A 504 -14.29 -4.43 2.80
CA PHE A 504 -15.14 -3.46 2.11
C PHE A 504 -16.60 -3.78 2.40
N VAL A 505 -17.42 -2.76 2.67
CA VAL A 505 -18.87 -2.90 2.84
C VAL A 505 -19.54 -2.16 1.70
N ASN A 506 -20.34 -2.86 0.88
CA ASN A 506 -20.96 -2.32 -0.33
C ASN A 506 -19.95 -1.58 -1.25
N GLY A 507 -18.72 -2.11 -1.36
CA GLY A 507 -17.65 -1.51 -2.16
C GLY A 507 -16.84 -0.40 -1.48
N VAL A 508 -17.25 0.07 -0.30
CA VAL A 508 -16.53 1.11 0.45
C VAL A 508 -15.52 0.47 1.42
N PRO A 509 -14.22 0.81 1.37
CA PRO A 509 -13.22 0.29 2.30
C PRO A 509 -13.48 0.80 3.73
N ILE A 510 -13.40 -0.10 4.72
CA ILE A 510 -13.68 0.25 6.13
C ILE A 510 -12.46 0.17 7.06
N ARG A 511 -11.25 -0.06 6.53
CA ARG A 511 -10.01 -0.26 7.33
C ARG A 511 -9.79 0.81 8.40
N ASN A 512 -10.07 2.07 8.06
CA ASN A 512 -9.82 3.22 8.94
C ASN A 512 -11.10 3.79 9.59
N LEU A 513 -12.26 3.14 9.41
CA LEU A 513 -13.56 3.67 9.87
C LEU A 513 -14.00 3.11 11.23
N GLY A 514 -13.29 2.12 11.77
CA GLY A 514 -13.67 1.45 13.02
C GLY A 514 -14.85 0.50 12.82
N MET A 515 -15.79 0.46 13.78
CA MET A 515 -17.00 -0.36 13.66
C MET A 515 -17.98 0.27 12.66
N THR A 516 -18.12 -0.36 11.50
CA THR A 516 -19.03 0.07 10.43
C THR A 516 -20.32 -0.74 10.47
N ALA A 517 -21.45 -0.03 10.49
CA ALA A 517 -22.78 -0.63 10.45
C ALA A 517 -23.04 -1.32 9.10
N VAL A 518 -23.58 -2.54 9.17
CA VAL A 518 -23.97 -3.35 8.02
C VAL A 518 -25.43 -3.78 8.17
N GLU A 519 -26.25 -3.49 7.17
CA GLU A 519 -27.66 -3.86 7.17
C GLU A 519 -27.89 -5.26 6.59
N ASN A 520 -29.03 -5.86 6.92
CA ASN A 520 -29.41 -7.16 6.38
C ASN A 520 -29.54 -7.09 4.84
N GLY A 521 -28.82 -7.94 4.13
CA GLY A 521 -28.77 -8.00 2.67
C GLY A 521 -27.61 -7.23 2.02
N HIS A 522 -26.86 -6.43 2.80
CA HIS A 522 -25.62 -5.78 2.34
C HIS A 522 -24.54 -6.79 2.00
N THR A 523 -23.52 -6.31 1.28
CA THR A 523 -22.36 -7.10 0.93
C THR A 523 -21.14 -6.66 1.72
N ALA A 524 -20.31 -7.62 2.13
CA ALA A 524 -18.98 -7.35 2.63
C ALA A 524 -17.96 -8.20 1.87
N ARG A 525 -16.93 -7.55 1.33
CA ARG A 525 -15.83 -8.21 0.65
C ARG A 525 -14.66 -8.39 1.60
N MET A 526 -14.20 -9.63 1.70
CA MET A 526 -13.12 -10.07 2.58
C MET A 526 -12.37 -11.18 1.86
N GLY A 527 -11.05 -11.02 1.71
CA GLY A 527 -10.24 -11.94 0.90
C GLY A 527 -10.63 -11.92 -0.57
N SER A 528 -10.81 -13.10 -1.17
CA SER A 528 -11.12 -13.27 -2.59
C SER A 528 -12.61 -13.17 -2.93
N TYR A 529 -13.49 -13.03 -1.93
CA TYR A 529 -14.94 -13.15 -2.11
C TYR A 529 -15.71 -11.94 -1.61
N GLU A 530 -16.81 -11.63 -2.30
CA GLU A 530 -17.85 -10.74 -1.83
C GLU A 530 -18.98 -11.57 -1.20
N TYR A 531 -19.25 -11.36 0.08
CA TYR A 531 -20.26 -12.09 0.83
C TYR A 531 -21.52 -11.25 1.01
N ARG A 532 -22.67 -11.78 0.59
CA ARG A 532 -23.97 -11.27 1.00
C ARG A 532 -24.25 -11.68 2.45
N ILE A 533 -24.60 -10.71 3.27
CA ILE A 533 -24.79 -10.89 4.71
C ILE A 533 -26.29 -10.97 4.99
N THR A 534 -26.72 -12.08 5.60
CA THR A 534 -28.10 -12.26 6.09
C THR A 534 -28.10 -12.39 7.60
N ILE A 535 -28.86 -11.55 8.29
CA ILE A 535 -28.88 -11.46 9.75
C ILE A 535 -30.27 -11.90 10.23
N MET A 536 -30.32 -12.91 11.09
CA MET A 536 -31.56 -13.39 11.71
C MET A 536 -31.44 -13.32 13.24
N ARG A 537 -32.32 -12.57 13.88
CA ARG A 537 -32.44 -12.55 15.35
C ARG A 537 -33.34 -13.68 15.82
N LYS A 538 -32.87 -14.44 16.81
CA LYS A 538 -33.63 -15.45 17.55
C LYS A 538 -33.69 -15.05 19.02
N GLU A 539 -34.85 -15.25 19.63
CA GLU A 539 -35.01 -15.13 21.08
C GLU A 539 -35.08 -16.56 21.63
N GLU A 540 -34.07 -16.95 22.42
CA GLU A 540 -34.00 -18.26 23.09
C GLU A 540 -34.32 -18.16 24.58
#